data_AF-D5CUL2-F1
#
_entry.id   AF-D5CUL2-F1
#
_cell.length_a   1.000
_cell.length_b   1.000
_cell.length_c   1.000
_cell.angle_alpha   90.00
_cell.angle_beta   90.00
_cell.angle_gamma   90.00
#
_symmetry.space_group_name_H-M   'P 1'
#
loop_
_entity.id
_entity.type
_entity.pdbx_description
1 polymer ?
#
loop_
_entity_poly.entity_id
_entity_poly.type
_entity_poly.pdbx_seq_one_letter_code
_entity_poly.pdbx_strand_id
1 'polypeptide(L)' 'MPTYKVFYTDRPVPAGTQPDLSFTLPMIFVTRDEAMNNAFKLIYSGATVWKIEGPDGFHLDQAEIERQYRMIRNA' A
#
# COMPACT_ATOMS: atom_id res chain seq x y z
N MET A 1 -1.29 -17.43 -11.89
CA MET A 1 -0.19 -17.14 -10.93
C MET A 1 -0.78 -16.34 -9.77
N PRO A 2 -0.41 -16.64 -8.53
CA PRO A 2 -0.76 -15.77 -7.40
C PRO A 2 -0.17 -14.37 -7.61
N THR A 3 -0.92 -13.33 -7.25
CA THR A 3 -0.51 -11.93 -7.44
C THR A 3 -0.70 -11.14 -6.15
N TYR A 4 0.05 -10.05 -6.05
CA TYR A 4 -0.06 -9.07 -4.98
C TYR A 4 -0.84 -7.86 -5.47
N LYS A 5 -1.70 -7.29 -4.62
CA LYS A 5 -2.53 -6.13 -4.93
C LYS A 5 -2.23 -5.01 -3.94
N VAL A 6 -1.77 -3.88 -4.45
CA VAL A 6 -1.61 -2.64 -3.67
C VAL A 6 -2.86 -1.80 -3.88
N PHE A 7 -3.61 -1.53 -2.82
CA PHE A 7 -4.78 -0.66 -2.86
C PHE A 7 -4.37 0.74 -2.42
N TYR A 8 -4.52 1.73 -3.29
CA TYR A 8 -4.12 3.10 -3.01
C TYR A 8 -5.16 4.11 -3.47
N THR A 9 -5.07 5.33 -2.97
CA THR A 9 -5.83 6.48 -3.43
C THR A 9 -4.95 7.72 -3.50
N ASP A 10 -5.15 8.54 -4.53
CA ASP A 10 -4.51 9.85 -4.67
C ASP A 10 -5.30 10.97 -3.98
N ARG A 11 -6.47 10.63 -3.42
CA ARG A 11 -7.28 11.60 -2.67
C ARG A 11 -6.71 11.78 -1.27
N PRO A 12 -6.81 12.99 -0.70
CA PRO A 12 -6.48 13.21 0.71
C PRO A 12 -7.33 12.30 1.60
N VAL A 13 -6.67 11.52 2.45
CA VAL A 13 -7.32 10.70 3.49
C VAL A 13 -7.03 11.34 4.84
N PRO A 14 -8.03 11.79 5.60
CA PRO A 14 -7.81 12.31 6.93
C PRO A 14 -7.08 11.30 7.83
N ALA A 15 -6.13 11.77 8.63
CA ALA A 15 -5.38 10.91 9.53
C ALA A 15 -6.31 10.12 10.46
N GLY A 16 -6.07 8.80 10.59
CA GLY A 16 -6.89 7.91 11.42
C GLY A 16 -8.25 7.52 10.82
N THR A 17 -8.51 7.87 9.56
CA THR A 17 -9.73 7.45 8.85
C THR A 17 -9.42 6.46 7.74
N GLN A 18 -10.44 5.72 7.32
CA GLN A 18 -10.32 4.82 6.17
C GLN A 18 -10.60 5.60 4.89
N PRO A 19 -9.85 5.35 3.79
CA PRO A 19 -10.21 5.87 2.49
C PRO A 19 -11.56 5.28 2.07
N ASP A 20 -12.38 6.12 1.41
CA ASP A 20 -13.57 5.63 0.74
C ASP A 20 -13.14 4.62 -0.34
N LEU A 21 -13.60 3.38 -0.17
CA LEU A 21 -13.20 2.23 -0.97
C LEU A 21 -13.53 2.42 -2.46
N SER A 22 -14.51 3.26 -2.78
CA SER A 22 -14.86 3.61 -4.17
C SER A 22 -13.75 4.39 -4.89
N PHE A 23 -12.82 4.99 -4.15
CA PHE A 23 -11.65 5.70 -4.68
C PHE A 23 -10.34 4.93 -4.50
N THR A 24 -10.39 3.68 -4.04
CA THR A 24 -9.21 2.82 -3.95
C THR A 24 -9.00 2.07 -5.26
N LEU A 25 -7.83 2.23 -5.87
CA LEU A 25 -7.46 1.55 -7.09
C LEU A 25 -6.49 0.40 -6.77
N PRO A 26 -6.76 -0.83 -7.24
CA PRO A 26 -5.83 -1.94 -7.10
C PRO A 26 -4.75 -1.89 -8.19
N MET A 27 -3.48 -1.85 -7.79
CA MET A 27 -2.34 -2.16 -8.66
C MET A 27 -1.89 -3.60 -8.44
N ILE A 28 -1.67 -4.35 -9.52
CA ILE A 28 -1.36 -5.78 -9.47
C ILE A 28 0.12 -6.00 -9.77
N PHE A 29 0.78 -6.81 -8.93
CA PHE A 29 2.19 -7.16 -9.02
C PHE A 29 2.38 -8.67 -8.94
N VAL A 30 3.49 -9.16 -9.52
CA VAL A 30 3.83 -10.58 -9.52
C VAL A 30 4.49 -10.97 -8.20
N THR A 31 5.31 -10.08 -7.64
CA THR A 31 6.07 -10.33 -6.41
C THR A 31 5.68 -9.40 -5.27
N ARG A 32 5.94 -9.86 -4.03
CA ARG A 32 5.78 -9.05 -2.82
C ARG A 32 6.67 -7.81 -2.86
N ASP A 33 7.92 -7.98 -3.28
CA ASP A 33 8.91 -6.91 -3.26
C ASP A 33 8.56 -5.79 -4.25
N GLU A 34 8.04 -6.13 -5.43
CA GLU A 34 7.51 -5.14 -6.37
C GLU A 34 6.31 -4.38 -5.79
N ALA A 35 5.37 -5.08 -5.14
CA ALA A 35 4.23 -4.45 -4.49
C ALA A 35 4.67 -3.49 -3.38
N MET A 36 5.60 -3.91 -2.52
CA MET A 36 6.15 -3.07 -1.45
C MET A 36 6.90 -1.86 -2.00
N ASN A 37 7.77 -2.05 -3.00
CA ASN A 37 8.53 -0.97 -3.61
C ASN A 37 7.61 0.06 -4.28
N ASN A 38 6.54 -0.38 -4.94
CA ASN A 38 5.57 0.54 -5.53
C ASN A 38 4.72 1.23 -4.48
N ALA A 39 4.32 0.54 -3.41
CA ALA A 39 3.63 1.18 -2.28
C ALA A 39 4.47 2.32 -1.69
N PHE A 40 5.79 2.13 -1.52
CA PHE A 40 6.68 3.19 -1.03
C PHE A 40 6.83 4.36 -2.00
N LYS A 41 6.87 4.10 -3.32
CA LYS A 41 6.88 5.15 -4.34
C LYS A 41 5.58 5.98 -4.29
N LEU A 42 4.43 5.33 -4.13
CA LEU A 42 3.13 5.99 -3.99
C LEU A 42 3.06 6.87 -2.74
N ILE A 43 3.52 6.34 -1.60
CA ILE A 43 3.60 7.13 -0.35
C ILE A 43 4.54 8.32 -0.54
N TYR A 44 5.70 8.12 -1.18
CA TYR A 44 6.65 9.20 -1.45
C TYR A 44 6.06 10.28 -2.37
N SER A 45 5.21 9.92 -3.34
CA SER A 45 4.50 10.88 -4.20
C SER A 45 3.29 11.55 -3.54
N GLY A 46 2.98 11.22 -2.28
CA GLY A 46 1.88 11.81 -1.52
C GLY A 46 0.54 11.07 -1.65
N ALA A 47 0.52 9.90 -2.27
CA ALA A 47 -0.66 9.04 -2.28
C ALA A 47 -0.81 8.28 -0.96
N THR A 48 -2.04 7.86 -0.65
CA THR A 48 -2.32 7.02 0.53
C THR A 48 -2.44 5.56 0.09
N VAL A 49 -1.56 4.70 0.61
CA VAL A 49 -1.66 3.25 0.42
C VAL A 49 -2.45 2.64 1.58
N TRP A 50 -3.58 2.01 1.28
CA TRP A 50 -4.52 1.47 2.27
C TRP A 50 -4.14 0.08 2.76
N LYS A 51 -3.86 -0.83 1.83
CA LYS A 51 -3.51 -2.21 2.14
C LYS A 51 -2.77 -2.88 1.00
N ILE A 52 -2.05 -3.94 1.33
CA ILE A 52 -1.50 -4.88 0.35
C ILE A 52 -2.10 -6.25 0.63
N GLU A 53 -2.64 -6.88 -0.39
CA GLU A 53 -3.13 -8.27 -0.33
C GLU A 53 -2.26 -9.15 -1.23
N GLY A 54 -2.11 -10.42 -0.87
CA GLY A 54 -1.34 -11.38 -1.64
C GLY A 54 -1.88 -12.80 -1.53
N PRO A 55 -1.16 -13.79 -2.09
CA PRO A 55 -1.52 -15.20 -1.95
C PRO A 55 -1.53 -15.69 -0.50
N ASP A 56 -2.18 -16.84 -0.30
CA ASP A 56 -2.15 -17.59 0.96
C ASP A 56 -2.59 -16.77 2.19
N GLY A 57 -3.49 -15.81 1.98
CA GLY A 57 -4.01 -14.93 3.04
C GLY A 57 -3.04 -13.81 3.44
N PHE A 58 -1.99 -13.56 2.66
CA PHE A 58 -1.08 -12.44 2.91
C PHE A 58 -1.86 -11.11 2.91
N HIS A 59 -1.67 -10.35 3.98
CA HIS A 59 -2.28 -9.05 4.16
C HIS A 59 -1.35 -8.13 4.95
N LEU A 60 -1.19 -6.89 4.47
CA LEU A 60 -0.59 -5.79 5.21
C LEU A 60 -1.57 -4.62 5.24
N ASP A 61 -1.77 -4.07 6.44
CA ASP A 61 -2.55 -2.86 6.63
C ASP A 61 -1.70 -1.59 6.40
N GLN A 62 -2.37 -0.45 6.31
CA GLN A 62 -1.73 0.85 6.14
C GLN A 62 -0.66 1.13 7.21
N ALA A 63 -0.94 0.83 8.48
CA ALA A 63 -0.04 1.17 9.59
C ALA A 63 1.28 0.40 9.50
N GLU A 64 1.21 -0.87 9.12
CA GLU A 64 2.36 -1.74 8.88
C GLU A 64 3.19 -1.25 7.69
N ILE A 65 2.54 -0.90 6.58
CA ILE A 65 3.20 -0.38 5.37
C ILE A 65 3.93 0.93 5.68
N GLU A 66 3.26 1.87 6.37
CA GLU A 66 3.86 3.14 6.78
C GLU A 66 5.02 2.95 7.75
N ARG A 67 4.91 1.98 8.68
CA ARG A 67 6.01 1.67 9.60
C ARG A 67 7.24 1.20 8.83
N GLN A 68 7.08 0.25 7.90
CA GLN A 68 8.18 -0.25 7.07
C GLN A 68 8.79 0.86 6.20
N TYR A 69 7.95 1.71 5.60
CA TYR A 69 8.42 2.88 4.85
C TYR A 69 9.28 3.81 5.71
N ARG A 70 8.84 4.14 6.93
CA ARG A 70 9.60 4.99 7.87
C ARG A 70 10.93 4.36 8.27
N MET A 71 10.98 3.05 8.47
CA MET A 71 12.23 2.35 8.80
C MET A 71 13.26 2.46 7.67
N ILE A 72 12.83 2.28 6.43
CA ILE A 72 13.73 2.36 5.26
C ILE A 72 14.16 3.79 4.98
N ARG A 73 13.27 4.78 5.15
CA ARG A 73 13.59 6.19 4.92
C ARG A 73 14.56 6.79 5.94
N ASN A 74 14.58 6.24 7.16
CA ASN A 74 15.43 6.71 8.25
C ASN A 74 16.70 5.85 8.45
N ALA A 75 16.89 4.81 7.64
CA ALA A 75 18.09 3.97 7.60
C ALA A 75 19.16 4.59 6.71
#